data_AF-A0A2E5XF18-F1
#
_entry.id   AF-A0A2E5XF18-F1
#
_cell.length_a   1.000
_cell.length_b   1.000
_cell.length_c   1.000
_cell.angle_alpha   90.00
_cell.angle_beta   90.00
_cell.angle_gamma   90.00
#
_symmetry.space_group_name_H-M   'P 1'
#
loop_
_entity.id
_entity.type
_entity.pdbx_description
1 polymer ?
#
loop_
_entity_poly.entity_id
_entity_poly.type
_entity_poly.pdbx_seq_one_letter_code
_entity_poly.pdbx_strand_id
1 'polypeptide(L)'
;MFRPSRQTLAAALVLASLAVHFGTVVLFSRQPDRFAAFTVIPVWIWGSFGLLLSCGAFLLFRARLSLFMTATWILTVLLVADETRGLARLGSAPLVAGPPARFDGREVVRVATLNRAGSNENFSELIIRHQPDIIFIQEIAHPYRLRQLNETLFQGKGDYRYDKHTRCGLVVRGVIEHHIPNPPALPYRNQQVRAKLPNGRRVELVNVHLQAASTDLTLWKRECWRSHCHNRQERRSEIAFTLQKLEKTNINPKLPAVIIAGDFNAPAGDRVFRLLEDAFSDTFSDAGAGWGNTYHSSFPLLRLDYIFASPAFYTARSRAVRVEESDHRMVVSDLVFR
;
A
#
# COMPACT_ATOMS: atom_id res chain seq x y z
N MET A 1 38.65 33.70 -15.21
CA MET A 1 37.67 33.00 -14.36
C MET A 1 36.42 33.88 -14.23
N PHE A 2 35.35 33.61 -14.99
CA PHE A 2 34.10 34.35 -14.86
C PHE A 2 33.39 33.91 -13.57
N ARG A 3 33.28 34.79 -12.57
CA ARG A 3 32.41 34.54 -11.41
C ARG A 3 30.99 34.97 -11.78
N PRO A 4 30.00 34.07 -11.77
CA PRO A 4 28.62 34.44 -12.08
C PRO A 4 28.10 35.49 -11.08
N SER A 5 27.24 36.39 -11.55
CA SER A 5 26.65 37.42 -10.69
C SER A 5 25.68 36.79 -9.69
N ARG A 6 25.43 37.48 -8.57
CA ARG A 6 24.43 37.05 -7.58
C ARG A 6 23.05 36.84 -8.20
N GLN A 7 22.68 37.66 -9.17
CA GLN A 7 21.41 37.56 -9.88
C GLN A 7 21.35 36.33 -10.78
N THR A 8 22.45 36.00 -11.49
CA THR A 8 22.48 34.79 -12.35
C THR A 8 22.45 33.52 -11.52
N LEU A 9 23.14 33.49 -10.37
CA LEU A 9 23.07 32.36 -9.42
C LEU A 9 21.65 32.19 -8.85
N ALA A 10 21.01 33.28 -8.47
CA ALA A 10 19.64 33.23 -7.96
C ALA A 10 18.64 32.74 -9.01
N ALA A 11 18.74 33.24 -10.24
CA ALA A 11 17.91 32.80 -11.36
C ALA A 11 18.13 31.32 -11.67
N ALA A 12 19.37 30.84 -11.64
CA ALA A 12 19.70 29.43 -11.86
C ALA A 12 19.04 28.51 -10.82
N LEU A 13 19.05 28.88 -9.54
CA LEU A 13 18.39 28.09 -8.48
C LEU A 13 16.87 28.02 -8.68
N VAL A 14 16.23 29.15 -9.04
CA VAL A 14 14.79 29.20 -9.31
C VAL A 14 14.42 28.36 -10.53
N LEU A 15 15.16 28.49 -11.63
CA LEU A 15 14.94 27.71 -12.85
C LEU A 15 15.17 26.21 -12.61
N ALA A 16 16.18 25.84 -11.82
CA ALA A 16 16.41 24.46 -11.43
C ALA A 16 15.24 23.91 -10.61
N SER A 17 14.75 24.66 -9.63
CA SER A 17 13.58 24.27 -8.83
C SER A 17 12.32 24.11 -9.69
N LEU A 18 12.09 25.01 -10.64
CA LEU A 18 10.99 24.93 -11.60
C LEU A 18 11.10 23.71 -12.52
N ALA A 19 12.30 23.42 -13.03
CA ALA A 19 12.53 22.26 -13.90
C ALA A 19 12.27 20.94 -13.16
N VAL A 20 12.76 20.82 -11.92
CA VAL A 20 12.49 19.65 -11.07
C VAL A 20 10.99 19.54 -10.78
N HIS A 21 10.31 20.66 -10.51
CA HIS A 21 8.87 20.68 -10.27
C HIS A 21 8.08 20.18 -11.47
N PHE A 22 8.32 20.77 -12.64
CA PHE A 22 7.66 20.39 -13.88
C PHE A 22 7.90 18.91 -14.21
N GLY A 23 9.16 18.45 -14.11
CA GLY A 23 9.50 17.04 -14.30
C GLY A 23 8.77 16.12 -13.33
N THR A 24 8.72 16.49 -12.04
CA THR A 24 8.03 15.72 -11.00
C THR A 24 6.53 15.61 -11.31
N VAL A 25 5.85 16.73 -11.57
CA VAL A 25 4.40 16.74 -11.87
C VAL A 25 4.09 15.89 -13.11
N VAL A 26 4.86 16.03 -14.18
CA VAL A 26 4.66 15.26 -15.41
C VAL A 26 4.87 13.76 -15.16
N LEU A 27 5.94 13.38 -14.46
CA LEU A 27 6.26 11.97 -14.21
C LEU A 27 5.27 11.31 -13.25
N PHE A 28 4.83 11.99 -12.20
CA PHE A 28 3.82 11.47 -11.26
C PHE A 28 2.41 11.42 -11.88
N SER A 29 2.08 12.34 -12.78
CA SER A 29 0.79 12.32 -13.50
C SER A 29 0.75 11.21 -14.56
N ARG A 30 1.78 11.11 -15.40
CA ARG A 30 1.77 10.19 -16.55
C ARG A 30 2.24 8.78 -16.20
N GLN A 31 3.19 8.67 -15.29
CA GLN A 31 3.82 7.42 -14.84
C GLN A 31 4.24 6.49 -15.99
N PRO A 32 5.10 6.96 -16.92
CA PRO A 32 5.69 6.09 -17.91
C PRO A 32 6.58 5.04 -17.24
N ASP A 33 6.49 3.78 -17.68
CA ASP A 33 7.20 2.66 -17.03
C ASP A 33 8.73 2.85 -17.02
N ARG A 34 9.27 3.48 -18.06
CA ARG A 34 10.71 3.81 -18.17
C ARG A 34 11.21 4.72 -17.05
N PHE A 35 10.31 5.44 -16.37
CA PHE A 35 10.63 6.31 -15.23
C PHE A 35 10.09 5.77 -13.90
N ALA A 36 9.90 4.45 -13.80
CA ALA A 36 9.46 3.82 -12.57
C ALA A 36 10.39 4.11 -11.39
N ALA A 37 11.71 4.13 -11.59
CA ALA A 37 12.68 4.44 -10.54
C ALA A 37 12.47 5.84 -9.91
N PHE A 38 12.08 6.83 -10.72
CA PHE A 38 11.79 8.18 -10.24
C PHE A 38 10.51 8.25 -9.39
N THR A 39 9.49 7.50 -9.81
CA THR A 39 8.15 7.51 -9.20
C THR A 39 8.01 6.54 -8.02
N VAL A 40 9.03 5.72 -7.76
CA VAL A 40 9.11 4.93 -6.52
C VAL A 40 9.47 5.79 -5.32
N ILE A 41 10.24 6.86 -5.53
CA ILE A 41 10.64 7.79 -4.49
C ILE A 41 9.44 8.68 -4.14
N PRO A 42 9.04 8.82 -2.86
CA PRO A 42 7.92 9.68 -2.47
C PRO A 42 8.05 11.12 -2.99
N VAL A 43 6.92 11.68 -3.46
CA VAL A 43 6.89 13.02 -4.08
C VAL A 43 7.42 14.11 -3.15
N TRP A 44 7.23 13.97 -1.84
CA TRP A 44 7.72 14.94 -0.86
C TRP A 44 9.24 14.96 -0.74
N ILE A 45 9.97 13.91 -1.15
CA ILE A 45 11.44 13.94 -1.22
C ILE A 45 11.89 14.85 -2.36
N TRP A 46 11.27 14.71 -3.55
CA TRP A 46 11.49 15.63 -4.67
C TRP A 46 11.07 17.06 -4.32
N GLY A 47 9.93 17.19 -3.62
CA GLY A 47 9.46 18.46 -3.08
C GLY A 47 10.45 19.10 -2.11
N SER A 48 11.04 18.32 -1.21
CA SER A 48 12.05 18.81 -0.27
C SER A 48 13.28 19.35 -1.00
N PHE A 49 13.76 18.66 -2.03
CA PHE A 49 14.85 19.14 -2.88
C PHE A 49 14.49 20.47 -3.57
N GLY A 50 13.31 20.55 -4.18
CA GLY A 50 12.83 21.78 -4.81
C GLY A 50 12.61 22.95 -3.85
N LEU A 51 12.14 22.67 -2.63
CA LEU A 51 12.00 23.62 -1.54
C LEU A 51 13.36 24.15 -1.09
N LEU A 52 14.37 23.28 -0.92
CA LEU A 52 15.72 23.71 -0.57
C LEU A 52 16.31 24.68 -1.60
N LEU A 53 16.13 24.42 -2.89
CA LEU A 53 16.57 25.32 -3.96
C LEU A 53 15.85 26.68 -3.92
N SER A 54 14.52 26.67 -3.79
CA SER A 54 13.71 27.90 -3.80
C SER A 54 13.88 28.74 -2.52
N CYS A 55 13.96 28.11 -1.35
CA CYS A 55 14.26 28.75 -0.08
C CYS A 55 15.70 29.30 -0.07
N GLY A 56 16.68 28.53 -0.56
CA GLY A 56 18.07 28.98 -0.68
C GLY A 56 18.21 30.22 -1.58
N ALA A 57 17.48 30.25 -2.70
CA ALA A 57 17.43 31.41 -3.58
C ALA A 57 16.89 32.68 -2.86
N PHE A 58 15.90 32.52 -1.99
CA PHE A 58 15.36 33.62 -1.19
C PHE A 58 16.32 34.06 -0.08
N LEU A 59 16.80 33.11 0.72
CA LEU A 59 17.59 33.39 1.92
C LEU A 59 18.96 33.99 1.59
N LEU A 60 19.62 33.50 0.53
CA LEU A 60 20.98 33.92 0.16
C LEU A 60 20.98 35.13 -0.79
N PHE A 61 19.98 35.25 -1.67
CA PHE A 61 20.00 36.23 -2.76
C PHE A 61 18.77 37.14 -2.83
N ARG A 62 17.80 36.99 -1.91
CA ARG A 62 16.55 37.78 -1.85
C ARG A 62 15.73 37.74 -3.14
N ALA A 63 15.80 36.64 -3.89
CA ALA A 63 15.05 36.46 -5.12
C ALA A 63 13.54 36.28 -4.84
N ARG A 64 12.75 37.35 -4.95
CA ARG A 64 11.31 37.32 -4.62
C ARG A 64 10.50 36.30 -5.42
N LEU A 65 10.87 36.06 -6.67
CA LEU A 65 10.23 35.04 -7.52
C LEU A 65 10.33 33.63 -6.95
N SER A 66 11.35 33.34 -6.12
CA SER A 66 11.49 32.01 -5.52
C SER A 66 10.41 31.72 -4.48
N LEU A 67 9.77 32.73 -3.88
CA LEU A 67 8.66 32.54 -2.94
C LEU A 67 7.44 31.91 -3.63
N PHE A 68 7.13 32.30 -4.86
CA PHE A 68 6.09 31.65 -5.66
C PHE A 68 6.43 30.17 -5.89
N MET A 69 7.70 29.87 -6.20
CA MET A 69 8.15 28.49 -6.38
C MET A 69 8.05 27.68 -5.08
N THR A 70 8.40 28.27 -3.94
CA THR A 70 8.23 27.65 -2.62
C THR A 70 6.76 27.35 -2.34
N ALA A 71 5.84 28.30 -2.59
CA ALA A 71 4.41 28.09 -2.41
C ALA A 71 3.87 26.98 -3.32
N THR A 72 4.29 26.95 -4.58
CA THR A 72 3.92 25.91 -5.55
C THR A 72 4.39 24.53 -5.08
N TRP A 73 5.61 24.40 -4.56
CA TRP A 73 6.09 23.13 -4.01
C TRP A 73 5.31 22.68 -2.78
N ILE A 74 5.04 23.59 -1.83
CA ILE A 74 4.22 23.28 -0.65
C ILE A 74 2.85 22.75 -1.10
N LEU A 75 2.18 23.46 -2.00
CA LEU A 75 0.88 23.03 -2.51
C LEU A 75 0.95 21.68 -3.21
N THR A 76 1.99 21.45 -4.03
CA THR A 76 2.19 20.18 -4.73
C THR A 76 2.36 19.02 -3.75
N VAL A 77 3.21 19.19 -2.73
CA VAL A 77 3.41 18.17 -1.70
C VAL A 77 2.10 17.90 -0.95
N LEU A 78 1.39 18.95 -0.53
CA LEU A 78 0.12 18.80 0.19
C LEU A 78 -0.96 18.06 -0.61
N LEU A 79 -1.03 18.30 -1.92
CA LEU A 79 -2.06 17.70 -2.78
C LEU A 79 -1.69 16.31 -3.31
N VAL A 80 -0.41 16.04 -3.55
CA VAL A 80 0.05 14.84 -4.28
C VAL A 80 0.64 13.78 -3.35
N ALA A 81 1.24 14.16 -2.21
CA ALA A 81 1.81 13.18 -1.30
C ALA A 81 0.69 12.36 -0.64
N ASP A 82 0.85 11.04 -0.65
CA ASP A 82 -0.15 10.13 -0.09
C ASP A 82 -0.31 10.31 1.43
N GLU A 83 0.80 10.64 2.10
CA GLU A 83 0.85 10.80 3.55
C GLU A 83 0.03 11.99 4.05
N THR A 84 -0.22 13.00 3.21
CA THR A 84 -0.96 14.21 3.62
C THR A 84 -2.41 13.88 3.98
N ARG A 85 -3.04 12.93 3.26
CA ARG A 85 -4.41 12.48 3.54
C ARG A 85 -4.52 11.81 4.90
N GLY A 86 -3.55 10.95 5.23
CA GLY A 86 -3.49 10.28 6.52
C GLY A 86 -3.22 11.27 7.67
N LEU A 87 -2.32 12.22 7.46
CA LEU A 87 -2.00 13.27 8.44
C LEU A 87 -3.17 14.23 8.67
N ALA A 88 -3.92 14.59 7.63
CA ALA A 88 -5.12 15.42 7.75
C ALA A 88 -6.22 14.76 8.61
N ARG A 89 -6.18 13.43 8.77
CA ARG A 89 -7.13 12.63 9.57
C ARG A 89 -6.58 12.24 10.95
N LEU A 90 -5.49 12.84 11.42
CA LEU A 90 -4.94 12.55 12.76
C LEU A 90 -5.92 12.80 13.91
N GLY A 91 -6.89 13.71 13.73
CA GLY A 91 -7.95 14.00 14.71
C GLY A 91 -9.19 13.11 14.60
N SER A 92 -9.26 12.21 13.61
CA SER A 92 -10.40 11.31 13.42
C SER A 92 -10.43 10.20 14.46
N ALA A 93 -11.60 9.59 14.68
CA ALA A 93 -11.76 8.47 15.59
C ALA A 93 -10.78 7.33 15.23
N PRO A 94 -9.86 6.95 16.13
CA PRO A 94 -8.78 6.04 15.77
C PRO A 94 -9.27 4.60 15.63
N LEU A 95 -8.58 3.82 14.79
CA LEU A 95 -8.63 2.36 14.90
C LEU A 95 -7.83 1.96 16.14
N VAL A 96 -8.54 1.39 17.13
CA VAL A 96 -7.98 0.95 18.41
C VAL A 96 -7.89 -0.57 18.46
N ALA A 97 -6.90 -1.07 19.19
CA ALA A 97 -6.82 -2.49 19.55
C ALA A 97 -8.04 -2.94 20.35
N GLY A 98 -8.33 -4.24 20.29
CA GLY A 98 -9.51 -4.88 20.84
C GLY A 98 -10.48 -5.36 19.74
N PRO A 99 -11.64 -5.90 20.13
CA PRO A 99 -12.67 -6.30 19.18
C PRO A 99 -13.10 -5.12 18.29
N PRO A 100 -13.48 -5.36 17.02
CA PRO A 100 -13.99 -4.31 16.15
C PRO A 100 -15.22 -3.66 16.76
N ALA A 101 -15.10 -2.38 17.13
CA ALA A 101 -16.22 -1.59 17.59
C ALA A 101 -17.18 -1.31 16.43
N ARG A 102 -18.48 -1.26 16.71
CA ARG A 102 -19.48 -0.86 15.72
C ARG A 102 -19.17 0.53 15.16
N PHE A 103 -19.57 0.76 13.91
CA PHE A 103 -19.48 2.05 13.25
C PHE A 103 -20.89 2.47 12.82
N ASP A 104 -21.36 3.61 13.33
CA ASP A 104 -22.75 4.08 13.14
C ASP A 104 -23.81 3.00 13.39
N GLY A 105 -23.63 2.23 14.47
CA GLY A 105 -24.53 1.14 14.87
C GLY A 105 -24.43 -0.14 14.04
N ARG A 106 -23.66 -0.16 12.95
CA ARG A 106 -23.46 -1.31 12.07
C ARG A 106 -22.29 -2.19 12.53
N GLU A 107 -22.39 -3.48 12.22
CA GLU A 107 -21.30 -4.44 12.45
C GLU A 107 -20.13 -4.17 11.51
N VAL A 108 -18.92 -4.30 12.06
CA VAL A 108 -17.65 -4.11 11.38
C VAL A 108 -16.98 -5.47 11.21
N VAL A 109 -16.38 -5.68 10.04
CA VAL A 109 -15.42 -6.75 9.78
C VAL A 109 -14.04 -6.13 9.73
N ARG A 110 -13.17 -6.54 10.65
CA ARG A 110 -11.78 -6.07 10.69
C ARG A 110 -10.90 -6.96 9.83
N VAL A 111 -10.20 -6.31 8.91
CA VAL A 111 -9.27 -6.96 7.97
C VAL A 111 -7.86 -6.51 8.30
N ALA A 112 -6.92 -7.44 8.32
CA ALA A 112 -5.49 -7.15 8.45
C ALA A 112 -4.69 -7.77 7.30
N THR A 113 -3.61 -7.12 6.90
CA THR A 113 -2.57 -7.72 6.05
C THR A 113 -1.18 -7.49 6.62
N LEU A 114 -0.29 -8.49 6.50
CA LEU A 114 1.08 -8.42 6.98
C LEU A 114 2.03 -9.30 6.14
N ASN A 115 3.05 -8.68 5.54
CA ASN A 115 4.23 -9.40 5.09
C ASN A 115 5.12 -9.75 6.32
N ARG A 116 5.48 -11.02 6.46
CA ARG A 116 6.28 -11.53 7.59
C ARG A 116 7.78 -11.56 7.34
N ALA A 117 8.26 -11.18 6.15
CA ALA A 117 9.69 -11.14 5.82
C ALA A 117 10.42 -12.47 6.08
N GLY A 118 9.72 -13.59 5.95
CA GLY A 118 10.26 -14.91 6.29
C GLY A 118 10.51 -15.17 7.78
N SER A 119 10.12 -14.26 8.68
CA SER A 119 10.40 -14.36 10.12
C SER A 119 9.80 -15.63 10.72
N ASN A 120 10.63 -16.33 11.50
CA ASN A 120 10.26 -17.55 12.23
C ASN A 120 9.71 -17.27 13.62
N GLU A 121 9.64 -16.02 14.07
CA GLU A 121 9.14 -15.67 15.39
C GLU A 121 7.63 -15.96 15.52
N ASN A 122 7.12 -16.01 16.75
CA ASN A 122 5.67 -16.07 16.97
C ASN A 122 4.99 -14.82 16.39
N PHE A 123 3.67 -14.87 16.19
CA PHE A 123 2.92 -13.66 15.91
C PHE A 123 2.95 -12.74 17.13
N SER A 124 3.20 -11.45 16.91
CA SER A 124 3.23 -10.47 17.99
C SER A 124 1.90 -10.36 18.70
N GLU A 125 2.01 -9.94 19.95
CA GLU A 125 0.89 -9.50 20.75
C GLU A 125 0.07 -8.41 20.05
N LEU A 126 0.67 -7.60 19.16
CA LEU A 126 -0.04 -6.53 18.45
C LEU A 126 -1.08 -7.06 17.45
N ILE A 127 -0.75 -8.09 16.66
CA ILE A 127 -1.72 -8.71 15.74
C ILE A 127 -2.88 -9.28 16.56
N ILE A 128 -2.55 -9.97 17.66
CA ILE A 128 -3.52 -10.60 18.55
C ILE A 128 -4.42 -9.54 19.22
N ARG A 129 -3.83 -8.45 19.72
CA ARG A 129 -4.54 -7.33 20.35
C ARG A 129 -5.49 -6.64 19.39
N HIS A 130 -5.16 -6.51 18.11
CA HIS A 130 -6.07 -5.91 17.13
C HIS A 130 -7.28 -6.79 16.75
N GLN A 131 -7.26 -8.07 17.11
CA GLN A 131 -8.36 -9.04 16.91
C GLN A 131 -9.04 -8.98 15.53
N PRO A 132 -8.28 -9.01 14.42
CA PRO A 132 -8.88 -9.02 13.08
C PRO A 132 -9.74 -10.26 12.83
N ASP A 133 -10.77 -10.11 11.99
CA ASP A 133 -11.65 -11.18 11.54
C ASP A 133 -11.11 -11.88 10.29
N ILE A 134 -10.36 -11.16 9.45
CA ILE A 134 -9.72 -11.68 8.24
C ILE A 134 -8.27 -11.22 8.25
N ILE A 135 -7.34 -12.12 7.98
CA ILE A 135 -5.91 -11.84 7.98
C ILE A 135 -5.29 -12.40 6.71
N PHE A 136 -4.65 -11.54 5.95
CA PHE A 136 -3.82 -11.88 4.80
C PHE A 136 -2.35 -11.84 5.22
N ILE A 137 -1.59 -12.88 4.89
CA ILE A 137 -0.21 -12.98 5.35
C ILE A 137 0.68 -13.44 4.19
N GLN A 138 1.81 -12.77 4.02
CA GLN A 138 2.82 -13.07 3.01
C GLN A 138 4.11 -13.54 3.70
N GLU A 139 4.92 -14.33 2.98
CA GLU A 139 6.23 -14.83 3.45
C GLU A 139 6.21 -15.62 4.77
N ILE A 140 5.19 -16.45 4.98
CA ILE A 140 5.13 -17.35 6.13
C ILE A 140 6.16 -18.46 5.98
N ALA A 141 6.95 -18.71 7.02
CA ALA A 141 7.92 -19.79 7.02
C ALA A 141 7.28 -21.17 7.16
N HIS A 142 6.27 -21.31 8.03
CA HIS A 142 5.68 -22.61 8.34
C HIS A 142 4.15 -22.56 8.47
N PRO A 143 3.43 -23.57 7.94
CA PRO A 143 1.96 -23.61 7.94
C PRO A 143 1.34 -23.65 9.34
N TYR A 144 2.02 -24.25 10.32
CA TYR A 144 1.51 -24.35 11.69
C TYR A 144 1.30 -22.96 12.34
N ARG A 145 1.96 -21.91 11.84
CA ARG A 145 1.76 -20.54 12.29
C ARG A 145 0.31 -20.10 12.08
N LEU A 146 -0.27 -20.41 10.92
CA LEU A 146 -1.68 -20.07 10.64
C LEU A 146 -2.63 -20.79 11.61
N ARG A 147 -2.32 -22.04 11.95
CA ARG A 147 -3.06 -22.81 12.95
C ARG A 147 -3.00 -22.14 14.33
N GLN A 148 -1.81 -21.75 14.78
CA GLN A 148 -1.65 -21.03 16.07
C GLN A 148 -2.43 -19.73 16.09
N LEU A 149 -2.45 -18.99 14.98
CA LEU A 149 -3.20 -17.74 14.86
C LEU A 149 -4.72 -17.99 14.93
N ASN A 150 -5.21 -19.04 14.26
CA ASN A 150 -6.61 -19.46 14.35
C ASN A 150 -7.01 -19.91 15.77
N GLU A 151 -6.16 -20.68 16.43
CA GLU A 151 -6.35 -21.11 17.83
C GLU A 151 -6.39 -19.90 18.77
N THR A 152 -5.48 -18.93 18.59
CA THR A 152 -5.36 -17.75 19.46
C THR A 152 -6.50 -16.75 19.26
N LEU A 153 -6.85 -16.43 18.01
CA LEU A 153 -7.84 -15.40 17.71
C LEU A 153 -9.27 -15.93 17.74
N PHE A 154 -9.48 -17.16 17.26
CA PHE A 154 -10.81 -17.71 17.01
C PHE A 154 -11.10 -18.97 17.81
N GLN A 155 -10.24 -19.34 18.77
CA GLN A 155 -10.39 -20.54 19.59
C GLN A 155 -10.51 -21.81 18.73
N GLY A 156 -9.85 -21.82 17.56
CA GLY A 156 -9.89 -22.91 16.59
C GLY A 156 -11.19 -23.01 15.79
N LYS A 157 -12.14 -22.08 15.97
CA LYS A 157 -13.44 -22.07 15.26
C LYS A 157 -13.41 -21.34 13.91
N GLY A 158 -12.29 -20.70 13.57
CA GLY A 158 -12.07 -20.14 12.24
C GLY A 158 -11.43 -21.15 11.28
N ASP A 159 -11.14 -20.70 10.07
CA ASP A 159 -10.53 -21.51 9.01
C ASP A 159 -9.32 -20.78 8.41
N TYR A 160 -8.40 -21.53 7.79
CA TYR A 160 -7.19 -20.97 7.21
C TYR A 160 -6.70 -21.77 6.00
N ARG A 161 -6.01 -21.10 5.07
CA ARG A 161 -5.38 -21.77 3.91
C ARG A 161 -3.94 -21.29 3.78
N TYR A 162 -3.03 -22.24 3.64
CA TYR A 162 -1.62 -21.99 3.35
C TYR A 162 -1.30 -22.47 1.94
N ASP A 163 -0.59 -21.64 1.18
CA ASP A 163 -0.01 -22.02 -0.09
C ASP A 163 1.50 -22.17 0.06
N LYS A 164 1.97 -23.41 -0.07
CA LYS A 164 3.38 -23.78 0.06
C LYS A 164 4.27 -23.19 -1.03
N HIS A 165 3.73 -22.94 -2.23
CA HIS A 165 4.51 -22.46 -3.37
C HIS A 165 4.82 -20.97 -3.24
N THR A 166 3.83 -20.22 -2.76
CA THR A 166 3.92 -18.76 -2.63
C THR A 166 4.31 -18.32 -1.22
N ARG A 167 4.33 -19.26 -0.27
CA ARG A 167 4.50 -19.00 1.18
C ARG A 167 3.51 -17.98 1.72
N CYS A 168 2.35 -17.86 1.06
CA CYS A 168 1.28 -16.98 1.46
C CYS A 168 0.20 -17.78 2.19
N GLY A 169 -0.57 -17.09 3.02
CA GLY A 169 -1.69 -17.70 3.69
C GLY A 169 -2.71 -16.69 4.15
N LEU A 170 -3.87 -17.20 4.55
CA LEU A 170 -4.91 -16.39 5.14
C LEU A 170 -5.62 -17.14 6.26
N VAL A 171 -6.16 -16.38 7.20
CA VAL A 171 -6.91 -16.85 8.36
C VAL A 171 -8.19 -16.05 8.46
N VAL A 172 -9.34 -16.71 8.66
CA VAL A 172 -10.66 -16.08 8.69
C VAL A 172 -11.50 -16.58 9.86
N ARG A 173 -12.20 -15.65 10.53
CA ARG A 173 -13.25 -15.92 11.51
C ARG A 173 -14.49 -16.40 10.79
N GLY A 174 -14.45 -17.58 10.19
CA GLY A 174 -15.50 -18.11 9.35
C GLY A 174 -15.07 -19.42 8.70
N VAL A 175 -15.81 -19.85 7.67
CA VAL A 175 -15.54 -21.10 6.96
C VAL A 175 -15.11 -20.79 5.53
N ILE A 176 -14.01 -21.38 5.07
CA ILE A 176 -13.58 -21.25 3.68
C ILE A 176 -14.30 -22.32 2.86
N GLU A 177 -15.31 -21.88 2.10
CA GLU A 177 -16.15 -22.75 1.25
C GLU A 177 -15.38 -23.24 0.02
N HIS A 178 -14.56 -22.37 -0.58
CA HIS A 178 -13.79 -22.70 -1.79
C HIS A 178 -12.39 -22.10 -1.76
N HIS A 179 -11.42 -22.85 -2.29
CA HIS A 179 -10.07 -22.37 -2.58
C HIS A 179 -9.81 -22.50 -4.07
N ILE A 180 -9.43 -21.42 -4.72
CA ILE A 180 -9.21 -21.35 -6.16
C ILE A 180 -7.69 -21.22 -6.38
N PRO A 181 -6.97 -22.34 -6.62
CA PRO A 181 -5.52 -22.31 -6.77
C PRO A 181 -5.11 -21.62 -8.08
N ASN A 182 -3.86 -21.18 -8.15
CA ASN A 182 -3.26 -20.78 -9.41
C ASN A 182 -2.85 -22.00 -10.23
N PRO A 183 -2.83 -21.90 -11.57
CA PRO A 183 -2.18 -22.88 -12.41
C PRO A 183 -0.72 -23.10 -11.95
N PRO A 184 -0.26 -24.34 -11.74
CA PRO A 184 1.09 -24.61 -11.22
C PRO A 184 2.24 -24.07 -12.06
N ALA A 185 2.00 -23.81 -13.36
CA ALA A 185 2.98 -23.28 -14.29
C ALA A 185 3.20 -21.77 -14.17
N LEU A 186 2.31 -21.04 -13.47
CA LEU A 186 2.43 -19.59 -13.31
C LEU A 186 3.19 -19.25 -12.03
N PRO A 187 4.20 -18.36 -12.08
CA PRO A 187 4.98 -17.98 -10.90
C PRO A 187 4.27 -16.99 -9.97
N TYR A 188 2.98 -16.73 -10.20
CA TYR A 188 2.24 -15.65 -9.55
C TYR A 188 1.86 -15.98 -8.11
N ARG A 189 2.21 -15.08 -7.20
CA ARG A 189 2.02 -15.24 -5.75
C ARG A 189 0.71 -14.60 -5.30
N ASN A 190 -0.41 -15.06 -5.87
CA ASN A 190 -1.74 -14.70 -5.39
C ASN A 190 -2.51 -15.95 -4.93
N GLN A 191 -3.40 -15.77 -3.97
CA GLN A 191 -4.25 -16.82 -3.41
C GLN A 191 -5.68 -16.30 -3.33
N GLN A 192 -6.63 -17.01 -3.94
CA GLN A 192 -8.04 -16.63 -3.91
C GLN A 192 -8.86 -17.69 -3.16
N VAL A 193 -9.67 -17.25 -2.20
CA VAL A 193 -10.63 -18.09 -1.50
C VAL A 193 -11.99 -17.42 -1.39
N ARG A 194 -13.03 -18.23 -1.30
CA ARG A 194 -14.36 -17.77 -0.87
C ARG A 194 -14.58 -18.19 0.57
N ALA A 195 -14.91 -17.21 1.41
CA ALA A 195 -15.24 -17.45 2.81
C ALA A 195 -16.67 -17.03 3.14
N LYS A 196 -17.32 -17.79 4.02
CA LYS A 196 -18.58 -17.43 4.67
C LYS A 196 -18.28 -16.94 6.07
N LEU A 197 -18.60 -15.68 6.35
CA LEU A 197 -18.42 -15.02 7.63
C LEU A 197 -19.53 -15.44 8.63
N PRO A 198 -19.39 -15.15 9.94
CA PRO A 198 -20.34 -15.59 10.97
C PRO A 198 -21.72 -14.95 10.80
N ASN A 199 -21.77 -13.76 10.21
CA ASN A 199 -23.00 -13.08 9.83
C ASN A 199 -23.68 -13.68 8.58
N GLY A 200 -23.18 -14.81 8.07
CA GLY A 200 -23.72 -15.54 6.93
C GLY A 200 -23.32 -14.97 5.57
N ARG A 201 -22.66 -13.81 5.51
CA ARG A 201 -22.23 -13.19 4.24
C ARG A 201 -21.04 -13.90 3.64
N ARG A 202 -21.06 -14.03 2.31
CA ARG A 202 -19.96 -14.58 1.51
C ARG A 202 -19.07 -13.47 1.00
N VAL A 203 -17.76 -13.68 1.08
CA VAL A 203 -16.74 -12.74 0.63
C VAL A 203 -15.69 -13.48 -0.18
N GLU A 204 -15.30 -12.92 -1.32
CA GLU A 204 -14.11 -13.31 -2.06
C GLU A 204 -12.89 -12.61 -1.44
N LEU A 205 -11.90 -13.40 -1.04
CA LEU A 205 -10.68 -12.93 -0.42
C LEU A 205 -9.50 -13.26 -1.35
N VAL A 206 -8.76 -12.24 -1.73
CA VAL A 206 -7.60 -12.36 -2.61
C VAL A 206 -6.36 -11.86 -1.89
N ASN A 207 -5.49 -12.78 -1.49
CA ASN A 207 -4.17 -12.46 -0.99
C ASN A 207 -3.22 -12.23 -2.17
N VAL A 208 -2.43 -11.16 -2.15
CA VAL A 208 -1.40 -10.88 -3.17
C VAL A 208 -0.03 -10.68 -2.54
N HIS A 209 1.01 -11.14 -3.25
CA HIS A 209 2.39 -10.81 -2.97
C HIS A 209 3.11 -10.57 -4.30
N LEU A 210 2.92 -9.38 -4.88
CA LEU A 210 3.33 -9.13 -6.26
C LEU A 210 4.85 -9.14 -6.44
N GLN A 211 5.34 -9.25 -7.68
CA GLN A 211 6.77 -9.14 -8.02
C GLN A 211 7.48 -8.06 -7.18
N ALA A 212 8.62 -8.46 -6.57
CA ALA A 212 9.32 -7.68 -5.56
C ALA A 212 9.65 -6.24 -6.02
N ALA A 213 9.55 -5.29 -5.09
CA ALA A 213 9.99 -3.92 -5.33
C ALA A 213 11.51 -3.92 -5.59
N SER A 214 11.96 -3.16 -6.60
CA SER A 214 13.40 -2.90 -6.73
C SER A 214 13.79 -1.88 -5.65
N THR A 215 14.67 -2.29 -4.73
CA THR A 215 15.23 -1.41 -3.69
C THR A 215 16.45 -0.64 -4.20
N ASP A 216 16.82 -0.81 -5.47
CA ASP A 216 17.95 -0.13 -6.09
C ASP A 216 17.63 1.36 -6.30
N LEU A 217 18.31 2.22 -5.53
CA LEU A 217 18.23 3.68 -5.63
C LEU A 217 19.45 4.29 -6.35
N THR A 218 20.26 3.48 -7.04
CA THR A 218 21.39 3.98 -7.84
C THR A 218 20.92 4.59 -9.16
N LEU A 219 20.18 5.70 -9.07
CA LEU A 219 19.53 6.38 -10.20
C LEU A 219 20.50 6.81 -11.32
N TRP A 220 21.81 6.83 -11.07
CA TRP A 220 22.84 7.10 -12.08
C TRP A 220 23.18 5.88 -12.95
N LYS A 221 22.76 4.67 -12.60
CA LYS A 221 22.95 3.45 -13.38
C LYS A 221 21.74 3.16 -14.26
N ARG A 222 21.96 2.73 -15.51
CA ARG A 222 20.87 2.40 -16.45
C ARG A 222 20.10 1.16 -16.01
N GLU A 223 20.79 0.24 -15.33
CA GLU A 223 20.26 -1.03 -14.84
C GLU A 223 19.16 -0.80 -13.80
N CYS A 224 19.32 0.20 -12.92
CA CYS A 224 18.31 0.63 -11.97
C CYS A 224 16.98 0.92 -12.68
N TRP A 225 16.98 1.81 -13.67
CA TRP A 225 15.77 2.18 -14.42
C TRP A 225 15.14 1.00 -15.16
N ARG A 226 15.96 0.12 -15.76
CA ARG A 226 15.49 -1.09 -16.45
C ARG A 226 14.82 -2.06 -15.47
N SER A 227 15.42 -2.30 -14.31
CA SER A 227 14.88 -3.17 -13.26
C SER A 227 13.53 -2.63 -12.75
N HIS A 228 13.46 -1.34 -12.40
CA HIS A 228 12.21 -0.71 -11.96
C HIS A 228 11.10 -0.79 -13.02
N CYS A 229 11.45 -0.53 -14.29
CA CYS A 229 10.52 -0.62 -15.42
C CYS A 229 9.98 -2.05 -15.58
N HIS A 230 10.86 -3.05 -15.57
CA HIS A 230 10.47 -4.46 -15.68
C HIS A 230 9.61 -4.91 -14.50
N ASN A 231 10.01 -4.62 -13.25
CA ASN A 231 9.23 -5.01 -12.07
C ASN A 231 7.83 -4.36 -12.05
N ARG A 232 7.67 -3.12 -12.55
CA ARG A 232 6.33 -2.50 -12.70
C ARG A 232 5.48 -3.20 -13.76
N GLN A 233 6.09 -3.66 -14.86
CA GLN A 233 5.38 -4.41 -15.89
C GLN A 233 4.90 -5.76 -15.36
N GLU A 234 5.75 -6.50 -14.67
CA GLU A 234 5.39 -7.79 -14.05
C GLU A 234 4.27 -7.64 -13.01
N ARG A 235 4.38 -6.67 -12.08
CA ARG A 235 3.31 -6.39 -11.10
C ARG A 235 1.95 -6.10 -11.76
N ARG A 236 1.93 -5.41 -12.90
CA ARG A 236 0.70 -5.16 -13.67
C ARG A 236 0.15 -6.43 -14.32
N SER A 237 1.01 -7.26 -14.89
CA SER A 237 0.59 -8.55 -15.45
C SER A 237 -0.01 -9.46 -14.38
N GLU A 238 0.59 -9.49 -13.18
CA GLU A 238 0.09 -10.26 -12.04
C GLU A 238 -1.27 -9.79 -11.54
N ILE A 239 -1.48 -8.46 -11.42
CA ILE A 239 -2.79 -7.91 -11.03
C ILE A 239 -3.83 -8.13 -12.13
N ALA A 240 -3.47 -7.93 -13.39
CA ALA A 240 -4.39 -8.20 -14.50
C ALA A 240 -4.84 -9.67 -14.52
N PHE A 241 -3.92 -10.61 -14.30
CA PHE A 241 -4.25 -12.02 -14.15
C PHE A 241 -5.18 -12.27 -12.95
N THR A 242 -4.89 -11.66 -11.81
CA THR A 242 -5.70 -11.77 -10.58
C THR A 242 -7.14 -11.30 -10.82
N LEU A 243 -7.31 -10.16 -11.49
CA LEU A 243 -8.63 -9.62 -11.83
C LEU A 243 -9.36 -10.48 -12.85
N GLN A 244 -8.68 -10.96 -13.90
CA GLN A 244 -9.29 -11.87 -14.87
C GLN A 244 -9.75 -13.18 -14.21
N LYS A 245 -8.93 -13.73 -13.30
CA LYS A 245 -9.28 -14.93 -12.53
C LYS A 245 -10.49 -14.68 -11.64
N LEU A 246 -10.50 -13.55 -10.93
CA LEU A 246 -11.62 -13.15 -10.10
C LEU A 246 -12.89 -13.04 -10.94
N GLU A 247 -12.87 -12.33 -12.08
CA GLU A 247 -14.01 -12.17 -12.98
C GLU A 247 -14.57 -13.52 -13.47
N LYS A 248 -13.69 -14.45 -13.89
CA LYS A 248 -14.09 -15.77 -14.39
C LYS A 248 -14.65 -16.70 -13.33
N THR A 249 -14.17 -16.59 -12.09
CA THR A 249 -14.53 -17.49 -10.99
C THR A 249 -15.64 -16.94 -10.10
N ASN A 250 -16.03 -15.69 -10.35
CA ASN A 250 -17.06 -15.05 -9.59
C ASN A 250 -18.45 -15.59 -9.95
N ILE A 251 -19.16 -16.13 -8.97
CA ILE A 251 -20.50 -16.68 -9.18
C ILE A 251 -21.55 -15.57 -9.33
N ASN A 252 -21.26 -14.36 -8.83
CA ASN A 252 -22.13 -13.19 -9.01
C ASN A 252 -21.42 -12.11 -9.84
N PRO A 253 -21.69 -12.00 -11.15
CA PRO A 253 -20.97 -11.11 -12.06
C PRO A 253 -21.26 -9.62 -11.85
N LYS A 254 -22.23 -9.23 -11.00
CA LYS A 254 -22.58 -7.82 -10.74
C LYS A 254 -21.94 -7.20 -9.47
N LEU A 255 -20.78 -7.74 -9.04
CA LEU A 255 -19.95 -7.38 -7.86
C LEU A 255 -20.41 -8.01 -6.53
N PRO A 256 -19.86 -9.19 -6.14
CA PRO A 256 -19.96 -9.66 -4.77
C PRO A 256 -19.01 -8.89 -3.86
N ALA A 257 -19.16 -9.10 -2.57
CA ALA A 257 -18.21 -8.61 -1.59
C ALA A 257 -16.82 -9.21 -1.86
N VAL A 258 -15.90 -8.38 -2.37
CA VAL A 258 -14.50 -8.76 -2.62
C VAL A 258 -13.56 -7.87 -1.81
N ILE A 259 -12.53 -8.50 -1.24
CA ILE A 259 -11.38 -7.86 -0.60
C ILE A 259 -10.10 -8.39 -1.26
N ILE A 260 -9.27 -7.49 -1.77
CA ILE A 260 -7.93 -7.79 -2.29
C ILE A 260 -6.92 -7.15 -1.35
N ALA A 261 -6.04 -7.92 -0.74
CA ALA A 261 -5.10 -7.40 0.24
C ALA A 261 -3.77 -8.14 0.18
N GLY A 262 -2.71 -7.47 0.59
CA GLY A 262 -1.39 -8.06 0.61
C GLY A 262 -0.27 -7.06 0.38
N ASP A 263 0.89 -7.60 0.05
CA ASP A 263 2.06 -6.83 -0.36
C ASP A 263 2.03 -6.65 -1.88
N PHE A 264 1.70 -5.43 -2.31
CA PHE A 264 1.67 -5.09 -3.72
C PHE A 264 3.06 -4.75 -4.26
N ASN A 265 4.07 -4.63 -3.38
CA ASN A 265 5.42 -4.22 -3.73
C ASN A 265 5.43 -2.92 -4.56
N ALA A 266 4.40 -2.08 -4.41
CA ALA A 266 4.16 -0.90 -5.21
C ALA A 266 3.84 0.31 -4.33
N PRO A 267 4.57 1.43 -4.49
CA PRO A 267 4.35 2.61 -3.67
C PRO A 267 3.06 3.31 -4.05
N ALA A 268 2.55 4.14 -3.14
CA ALA A 268 1.29 4.84 -3.31
C ALA A 268 1.23 5.60 -4.63
N GLY A 269 0.11 5.46 -5.33
CA GLY A 269 -0.11 6.04 -6.63
C GLY A 269 0.58 5.33 -7.80
N ASP A 270 1.31 4.22 -7.61
CA ASP A 270 1.90 3.47 -8.72
C ASP A 270 0.84 3.01 -9.74
N ARG A 271 1.21 3.04 -11.02
CA ARG A 271 0.36 2.72 -12.16
C ARG A 271 -0.31 1.35 -12.07
N VAL A 272 0.23 0.42 -11.30
CA VAL A 272 -0.43 -0.88 -11.04
C VAL A 272 -1.85 -0.71 -10.49
N PHE A 273 -2.10 0.32 -9.68
CA PHE A 273 -3.40 0.53 -9.02
C PHE A 273 -4.48 1.04 -9.96
N ARG A 274 -4.14 1.57 -11.14
CA ARG A 274 -5.13 1.96 -12.17
C ARG A 274 -6.00 0.81 -12.64
N LEU A 275 -5.53 -0.44 -12.50
CA LEU A 275 -6.32 -1.64 -12.79
C LEU A 275 -7.40 -1.92 -11.73
N LEU A 276 -7.29 -1.30 -10.55
CA LEU A 276 -8.20 -1.50 -9.41
C LEU A 276 -9.14 -0.31 -9.19
N GLU A 277 -8.72 0.91 -9.55
CA GLU A 277 -9.41 2.18 -9.24
C GLU A 277 -10.90 2.22 -9.64
N ASP A 278 -11.30 1.54 -10.72
CA ASP A 278 -12.69 1.53 -11.18
C ASP A 278 -13.61 0.62 -10.34
N ALA A 279 -13.06 -0.44 -9.74
CA ALA A 279 -13.83 -1.52 -9.10
C ALA A 279 -13.54 -1.68 -7.60
N PHE A 280 -12.51 -1.02 -7.07
CA PHE A 280 -12.06 -1.16 -5.70
C PHE A 280 -11.56 0.17 -5.14
N SER A 281 -11.73 0.36 -3.84
CA SER A 281 -11.22 1.51 -3.11
C SER A 281 -10.10 1.10 -2.16
N ASP A 282 -9.02 1.87 -2.15
CA ASP A 282 -7.93 1.73 -1.18
C ASP A 282 -8.40 2.21 0.20
N THR A 283 -8.52 1.27 1.13
CA THR A 283 -9.07 1.55 2.46
C THR A 283 -8.25 2.57 3.25
N PHE A 284 -6.93 2.64 3.05
CA PHE A 284 -6.12 3.67 3.71
C PHE A 284 -6.34 5.06 3.07
N SER A 285 -6.48 5.13 1.75
CA SER A 285 -6.83 6.38 1.08
C SER A 285 -8.20 6.91 1.54
N ASP A 286 -9.20 6.04 1.69
CA ASP A 286 -10.56 6.40 2.11
C ASP A 286 -10.62 6.90 3.56
N ALA A 287 -10.10 6.11 4.50
CA ALA A 287 -10.32 6.33 5.94
C ALA A 287 -9.06 6.15 6.80
N GLY A 288 -7.88 6.08 6.18
CA GLY A 288 -6.60 5.93 6.84
C GLY A 288 -6.22 7.15 7.67
N ALA A 289 -5.81 6.95 8.92
CA ALA A 289 -5.32 8.01 9.80
C ALA A 289 -3.86 7.78 10.20
N GLY A 290 -3.09 8.87 10.23
CA GLY A 290 -1.66 8.87 10.56
C GLY A 290 -0.75 8.51 9.39
N TRP A 291 0.44 7.99 9.71
CA TRP A 291 1.46 7.65 8.71
C TRP A 291 1.24 6.24 8.15
N GLY A 292 0.78 6.16 6.90
CA GLY A 292 0.35 4.91 6.25
C GLY A 292 1.45 4.03 5.67
N ASN A 293 2.67 4.55 5.54
CA ASN A 293 3.76 3.80 4.92
C ASN A 293 4.11 2.58 5.78
N THR A 294 4.47 1.49 5.11
CA THR A 294 4.64 0.17 5.72
C THR A 294 6.07 -0.34 5.67
N TYR A 295 6.91 0.16 4.76
CA TYR A 295 8.28 -0.32 4.57
C TYR A 295 9.31 0.82 4.52
N HIS A 296 10.46 0.72 5.21
CA HIS A 296 10.82 -0.28 6.22
C HIS A 296 10.11 0.04 7.57
N SER A 297 9.75 -0.96 8.38
CA SER A 297 8.83 -0.82 9.51
C SER A 297 9.24 0.23 10.56
N SER A 298 10.55 0.36 10.79
CA SER A 298 11.18 1.34 11.68
C SER A 298 11.14 2.78 11.15
N PHE A 299 11.33 2.97 9.84
CA PHE A 299 11.32 4.28 9.18
C PHE A 299 10.65 4.17 7.80
N PRO A 300 9.31 4.09 7.76
CA PRO A 300 8.65 3.68 6.54
C PRO A 300 8.49 4.84 5.57
N LEU A 301 9.14 4.71 4.43
CA LEU A 301 9.08 5.67 3.34
C LEU A 301 8.12 5.22 2.24
N LEU A 302 7.82 3.92 2.14
CA LEU A 302 6.98 3.37 1.10
C LEU A 302 5.76 2.69 1.72
N ARG A 303 4.58 2.95 1.17
CA ARG A 303 3.37 2.15 1.42
C ARG A 303 3.33 1.04 0.39
N LEU A 304 3.66 -0.19 0.79
CA LEU A 304 3.72 -1.35 -0.11
C LEU A 304 2.56 -2.33 0.14
N ASP A 305 2.03 -2.32 1.37
CA ASP A 305 0.94 -3.20 1.78
C ASP A 305 -0.40 -2.45 1.72
N TYR A 306 -1.41 -3.10 1.14
CA TYR A 306 -2.72 -2.47 0.89
C TYR A 306 -3.86 -3.43 1.22
N ILE A 307 -5.01 -2.83 1.54
CA ILE A 307 -6.31 -3.50 1.56
C ILE A 307 -7.22 -2.70 0.62
N PHE A 308 -7.63 -3.34 -0.47
CA PHE A 308 -8.61 -2.85 -1.43
C PHE A 308 -9.94 -3.55 -1.20
N ALA A 309 -11.03 -2.78 -1.19
CA ALA A 309 -12.37 -3.29 -0.98
C ALA A 309 -13.30 -2.89 -2.14
N SER A 310 -14.13 -3.83 -2.58
CA SER A 310 -15.18 -3.56 -3.57
C SER A 310 -16.27 -2.61 -3.01
N PRO A 311 -17.14 -2.02 -3.87
CA PRO A 311 -18.25 -1.16 -3.44
C PRO A 311 -19.26 -1.81 -2.49
N ALA A 312 -19.22 -3.13 -2.31
CA ALA A 312 -19.99 -3.83 -1.27
C ALA A 312 -19.59 -3.43 0.15
N PHE A 313 -18.45 -2.76 0.32
CA PHE A 313 -17.94 -2.27 1.59
C PHE A 313 -17.88 -0.75 1.65
N TYR A 314 -17.98 -0.24 2.87
CA TYR A 314 -17.64 1.10 3.27
C TYR A 314 -16.46 1.00 4.24
N THR A 315 -15.41 1.78 4.00
CA THR A 315 -14.24 1.82 4.87
C THR A 315 -14.50 2.75 6.05
N ALA A 316 -14.65 2.19 7.24
CA ALA A 316 -14.89 2.97 8.45
C ALA A 316 -13.60 3.59 9.00
N ARG A 317 -12.53 2.79 9.09
CA ARG A 317 -11.24 3.18 9.66
C ARG A 317 -10.12 2.39 9.00
N SER A 318 -8.93 2.96 8.88
CA SER A 318 -7.74 2.23 8.45
C SER A 318 -6.48 2.78 9.13
N ARG A 319 -5.49 1.92 9.36
CA ARG A 319 -4.23 2.29 10.02
C ARG A 319 -3.10 1.32 9.68
N ALA A 320 -1.89 1.86 9.53
CA ALA A 320 -0.65 1.07 9.56
C ALA A 320 -0.12 0.95 11.00
N VAL A 321 0.21 -0.26 11.42
CA VAL A 321 0.66 -0.62 12.77
C VAL A 321 2.00 -1.32 12.67
N ARG A 322 3.02 -0.79 13.35
CA ARG A 322 4.33 -1.43 13.43
C ARG A 322 4.22 -2.72 14.24
N VAL A 323 4.73 -3.82 13.70
CA VAL A 323 4.95 -5.09 14.40
C VAL A 323 6.46 -5.32 14.52
N GLU A 324 6.92 -6.06 15.51
CA GLU A 324 8.36 -6.15 15.83
C GLU A 324 9.07 -7.24 15.02
N GLU A 325 8.36 -8.31 14.71
CA GLU A 325 8.82 -9.50 13.98
C GLU A 325 9.01 -9.32 12.46
N SER A 326 8.80 -8.11 11.93
CA SER A 326 8.79 -7.85 10.48
C SER A 326 9.37 -6.46 10.15
N ASP A 327 10.01 -6.38 8.99
CA ASP A 327 10.40 -5.13 8.34
C ASP A 327 9.23 -4.46 7.59
N HIS A 328 8.05 -5.07 7.58
CA HIS A 328 6.79 -4.46 7.18
C HIS A 328 5.91 -4.10 8.38
N ARG A 329 5.16 -3.00 8.27
CA ARG A 329 4.03 -2.71 9.16
C ARG A 329 2.79 -3.47 8.70
N MET A 330 1.99 -3.92 9.65
CA MET A 330 0.65 -4.47 9.38
C MET A 330 -0.28 -3.33 8.96
N VAL A 331 -1.14 -3.55 7.98
CA VAL A 331 -2.28 -2.65 7.68
C VAL A 331 -3.54 -3.26 8.23
N VAL A 332 -4.33 -2.48 8.97
CA VAL A 332 -5.61 -2.90 9.55
C VAL A 332 -6.71 -1.95 9.09
N SER A 333 -7.82 -2.49 8.61
CA SER A 333 -8.98 -1.73 8.16
C SER A 333 -10.28 -2.30 8.74
N ASP A 334 -11.12 -1.42 9.25
CA ASP A 334 -12.49 -1.71 9.70
C ASP A 334 -13.44 -1.48 8.53
N LEU A 335 -14.07 -2.54 8.04
CA LEU A 335 -15.00 -2.51 6.90
C LEU A 335 -16.43 -2.76 7.36
N VAL A 336 -17.37 -1.97 6.84
CA VAL A 336 -18.81 -2.16 7.03
C VAL A 336 -19.38 -2.58 5.69
N PHE A 337 -20.12 -3.68 5.63
CA PHE A 337 -20.86 -3.97 4.40
C PHE A 337 -21.99 -2.97 4.20
N ARG A 338 -22.22 -2.58 2.94
CA ARG A 338 -23.26 -1.60 2.59
C ARG A 338 -24.67 -2.13 2.73
#